data_AF-A0A355YKN5-F1
#
_entry.id   AF-A0A355YKN5-F1
#
_cell.length_a   1.000
_cell.length_b   1.000
_cell.length_c   1.000
_cell.angle_alpha   90.00
_cell.angle_beta   90.00
_cell.angle_gamma   90.00
#
_symmetry.space_group_name_H-M   'P 1'
#
loop_
_entity.id
_entity.type
_entity.pdbx_description
1 polymer ?
#
loop_
_entity_poly.entity_id
_entity_poly.type
_entity_poly.pdbx_seq_one_letter_code
_entity_poly.pdbx_strand_id
1 'polypeptide(L)'
;MSKGTIKKVAGPLVVATGMRDANMFDVVRVSKQRLIGEIIEMHGDEASIQVYEETAGLGPGEPVESTEMPLSVELGPGLITSIYDGIQRPLDDIMKVSGGNNLKRGVEVPSLKRDLKWNFVPTAKAGDEVEAGDIIGTVQETAVVEQRIMIPYGIQGTIKEIKSGEFTVEDVVAVVTTPSGDKDVTLMQKWPVRKGRPYKEKLPPSMPLITGQRVVDMFFPIAKGGVAAVPGPFGSGKTVIQHQLAKWAEADIVVYIGCGER
;
A
#
# COMPACT_ATOMS: atom_id res chain seq x y z
N MET A 1 -16.58 -7.37 14.05
CA MET A 1 -15.31 -8.11 14.11
C MET A 1 -15.57 -9.57 14.39
N SER A 2 -15.45 -10.43 13.38
CA SER A 2 -15.43 -11.88 13.57
C SER A 2 -14.25 -12.29 14.47
N LYS A 3 -14.52 -13.14 15.47
CA LYS A 3 -13.52 -13.62 16.44
C LYS A 3 -13.47 -15.14 16.42
N GLY A 4 -12.31 -15.67 16.05
CA GLY A 4 -12.01 -17.08 16.07
C GLY A 4 -10.98 -17.47 17.11
N THR A 5 -10.64 -18.75 17.11
CA THR A 5 -9.63 -19.34 17.99
C THR A 5 -8.73 -20.26 17.18
N ILE A 6 -7.42 -20.20 17.41
CA ILE A 6 -6.45 -21.07 16.76
C ILE A 6 -6.77 -22.53 17.10
N LYS A 7 -6.95 -23.35 16.07
CA LYS A 7 -7.11 -24.80 16.14
C LYS A 7 -5.78 -25.53 15.88
N LYS A 8 -4.98 -25.03 14.93
CA LYS A 8 -3.73 -25.67 14.49
C LYS A 8 -2.72 -24.64 14.01
N VAL A 9 -1.43 -24.91 14.25
CA VAL A 9 -0.29 -24.15 13.70
C VAL A 9 0.63 -25.11 12.96
N ALA A 10 0.98 -24.81 11.71
CA ALA A 10 1.86 -25.60 10.86
C ALA A 10 2.81 -24.69 10.07
N GLY A 11 3.95 -24.34 10.67
CA GLY A 11 4.85 -23.33 10.10
C GLY A 11 4.13 -21.99 9.98
N PRO A 12 4.15 -21.33 8.81
CA PRO A 12 3.48 -20.04 8.62
C PRO A 12 1.96 -20.16 8.40
N LEU A 13 1.42 -21.38 8.31
CA LEU A 13 -0.01 -21.64 8.15
C LEU A 13 -0.67 -21.86 9.52
N VAL A 14 -1.70 -21.06 9.82
CA VAL A 14 -2.52 -21.17 11.03
C VAL A 14 -3.96 -21.49 10.63
N VAL A 15 -4.60 -22.43 11.31
CA VAL A 15 -6.04 -22.72 11.12
C VAL A 15 -6.80 -22.24 12.34
N ALA A 16 -7.85 -21.45 12.13
CA ALA A 16 -8.71 -20.93 13.19
C ALA A 16 -10.17 -21.33 12.99
N THR A 17 -10.87 -21.69 14.06
CA THR A 17 -12.33 -21.97 14.10
C THR A 17 -13.10 -20.74 14.60
N GLY A 18 -14.41 -20.67 14.38
CA GLY A 18 -15.24 -19.53 14.78
C GLY A 18 -15.11 -18.34 13.83
N MET A 19 -14.67 -18.57 12.60
CA MET A 19 -14.37 -17.53 11.60
C MET A 19 -15.41 -17.47 10.48
N ARG A 20 -16.56 -18.12 10.61
CA ARG A 20 -17.61 -18.19 9.56
C ARG A 20 -18.01 -16.84 8.97
N ASP A 21 -17.99 -15.78 9.76
CA ASP A 21 -18.38 -14.42 9.33
C ASP A 21 -17.21 -13.60 8.75
N ALA A 22 -16.00 -14.17 8.64
CA ALA A 22 -14.86 -13.54 7.99
C ALA A 22 -14.85 -13.82 6.49
N ASN A 23 -14.26 -12.90 5.71
CA ASN A 23 -14.15 -13.05 4.26
C ASN A 23 -12.80 -13.60 3.84
N MET A 24 -12.78 -14.26 2.68
CA MET A 24 -11.52 -14.60 2.01
C MET A 24 -10.71 -13.34 1.72
N PHE A 25 -9.40 -13.41 1.95
CA PHE A 25 -8.43 -12.30 1.88
C PHE A 25 -8.52 -11.24 2.98
N ASP A 26 -9.41 -11.39 3.96
CA ASP A 26 -9.40 -10.51 5.13
C ASP A 26 -8.06 -10.62 5.86
N VAL A 27 -7.52 -9.47 6.26
CA VAL A 27 -6.42 -9.42 7.21
C VAL A 27 -6.94 -9.81 8.58
N VAL A 28 -6.15 -10.61 9.29
CA VAL A 28 -6.45 -11.07 10.64
C VAL A 28 -5.31 -10.76 11.58
N ARG A 29 -5.66 -10.53 12.85
CA ARG A 29 -4.75 -10.44 13.98
C ARG A 29 -4.72 -11.78 14.69
N VAL A 30 -3.58 -12.45 14.63
CA VAL A 30 -3.40 -13.81 15.15
C VAL A 30 -2.74 -13.75 16.52
N SER A 31 -3.31 -14.47 17.49
CA SER A 31 -2.85 -14.57 18.87
C SER A 31 -2.95 -13.26 19.67
N LYS A 32 -2.64 -13.34 20.97
CA LYS A 32 -2.45 -12.19 21.86
C LYS A 32 -1.31 -11.27 21.39
N GLN A 33 -0.38 -11.80 20.58
CA GLN A 33 0.69 -11.04 19.95
C GLN A 33 0.21 -10.20 18.74
N ARG A 34 -1.05 -10.36 18.31
CA ARG A 34 -1.67 -9.62 17.20
C ARG A 34 -0.86 -9.68 15.90
N LEU A 35 -0.26 -10.84 15.62
CA LEU A 35 0.54 -11.06 14.41
C LEU A 35 -0.33 -10.87 13.18
N ILE A 36 0.25 -10.31 12.12
CA ILE A 36 -0.50 -10.06 10.89
C ILE A 36 -0.57 -11.33 10.06
N GLY A 37 -1.78 -11.72 9.68
CA GLY A 37 -2.02 -12.78 8.71
C GLY A 37 -3.13 -12.42 7.74
N GLU A 38 -3.31 -13.26 6.73
CA GLU A 38 -4.37 -13.14 5.73
C GLU A 38 -5.10 -14.47 5.58
N ILE A 39 -6.44 -14.42 5.53
CA ILE A 39 -7.26 -15.60 5.24
C ILE A 39 -7.08 -15.99 3.78
N ILE A 40 -6.55 -17.18 3.52
CA ILE A 40 -6.31 -17.70 2.17
C ILE A 40 -7.34 -18.76 1.75
N GLU A 41 -8.04 -19.37 2.71
CA GLU A 41 -9.03 -20.41 2.44
C GLU A 41 -10.09 -20.43 3.55
N MET A 42 -11.33 -20.77 3.19
CA MET A 42 -12.47 -20.87 4.10
C MET A 42 -13.16 -22.23 3.91
N HIS A 43 -13.26 -23.01 4.99
CA HIS A 43 -13.93 -24.30 5.04
C HIS A 43 -14.99 -24.31 6.15
N GLY A 44 -16.21 -23.92 5.80
CA GLY A 44 -17.31 -23.81 6.76
C GLY A 44 -17.02 -22.74 7.82
N ASP A 45 -16.68 -23.16 9.04
CA ASP A 45 -16.32 -22.27 10.15
C ASP A 45 -14.80 -22.18 10.39
N GLU A 46 -14.01 -22.90 9.59
CA GLU A 46 -12.55 -22.92 9.66
C GLU A 46 -11.93 -21.99 8.61
N ALA A 47 -11.04 -21.11 9.05
CA ALA A 47 -10.23 -20.25 8.20
C ALA A 47 -8.78 -20.73 8.20
N SER A 48 -8.22 -20.95 7.00
CA SER A 48 -6.77 -21.14 6.81
C SER A 48 -6.13 -19.77 6.63
N ILE A 49 -5.17 -19.45 7.48
CA ILE A 49 -4.54 -18.14 7.60
C ILE A 49 -3.05 -18.26 7.29
N GLN A 50 -2.58 -17.49 6.32
CA GLN A 50 -1.16 -17.30 6.05
C GLN A 50 -0.65 -16.16 6.95
N VAL A 51 0.22 -16.46 7.92
CA VAL A 51 0.82 -15.45 8.79
C VAL A 51 2.08 -14.88 8.10
N TYR A 52 2.22 -13.55 8.14
CA TYR A 52 3.33 -12.81 7.50
C TYR A 52 4.50 -12.52 8.47
N GLU A 53 4.37 -12.95 9.71
CA GLU A 53 5.39 -12.87 10.76
C GLU A 53 5.74 -14.28 11.29
N GLU A 54 6.83 -14.38 12.02
CA GLU A 54 7.29 -15.65 12.60
C GLU A 54 6.28 -16.22 13.62
N THR A 55 5.83 -17.46 13.39
CA THR A 55 4.77 -18.13 14.16
C THR A 55 5.29 -18.96 15.33
N ALA A 56 6.62 -19.02 15.54
CA ALA A 56 7.20 -19.73 16.69
C ALA A 56 6.62 -19.25 18.03
N GLY A 57 6.03 -20.17 18.80
CA GLY A 57 5.41 -19.87 20.10
C GLY A 57 3.90 -19.67 20.06
N LEU A 58 3.27 -19.68 18.88
CA LEU A 58 1.81 -19.75 18.76
C LEU A 58 1.30 -21.15 19.12
N GLY A 59 0.15 -21.22 19.80
CA GLY A 59 -0.52 -22.47 20.13
C GLY A 59 -2.04 -22.46 19.89
N PRO A 60 -2.67 -23.64 19.85
CA PRO A 60 -4.12 -23.75 19.88
C PRO A 60 -4.75 -23.06 21.10
N GLY A 61 -5.95 -22.51 20.93
CA GLY A 61 -6.68 -21.80 21.99
C GLY A 61 -6.44 -20.28 22.01
N GLU A 62 -5.51 -19.75 21.22
CA GLU A 62 -5.26 -18.31 21.13
C GLU A 62 -6.25 -17.59 20.21
N PRO A 63 -6.56 -16.30 20.43
CA PRO A 63 -7.58 -15.59 19.68
C PRO A 63 -7.14 -15.27 18.25
N VAL A 64 -8.09 -15.18 17.32
CA VAL A 64 -7.90 -14.60 15.99
C VAL A 64 -8.99 -13.57 15.74
N GLU A 65 -8.64 -12.38 15.28
CA GLU A 65 -9.59 -11.28 15.04
C GLU A 65 -9.50 -10.83 13.58
N SER A 66 -10.62 -10.83 12.84
CA SER A 66 -10.66 -10.25 11.48
C SER A 66 -10.72 -8.73 11.55
N THR A 67 -9.96 -8.08 10.66
CA THR A 67 -10.07 -6.63 10.43
C THR A 67 -11.20 -6.28 9.47
N GLU A 68 -11.91 -7.26 8.92
CA GLU A 68 -13.02 -7.11 7.94
C GLU A 68 -12.61 -6.32 6.69
N MET A 69 -11.30 -6.30 6.42
CA MET A 69 -10.71 -5.57 5.31
C MET A 69 -9.63 -6.44 4.68
N PRO A 70 -9.55 -6.46 3.34
CA PRO A 70 -8.46 -7.12 2.65
C PRO A 70 -7.13 -6.41 2.90
N LEU A 71 -6.02 -7.11 2.64
CA LEU A 71 -4.69 -6.50 2.71
C LEU A 71 -4.63 -5.27 1.80
N SER A 72 -4.42 -4.12 2.42
CA SER A 72 -4.54 -2.81 1.79
C SER A 72 -3.35 -1.94 2.14
N VAL A 73 -3.00 -1.05 1.22
CA VAL A 73 -1.97 -0.03 1.42
C VAL A 73 -2.59 1.34 1.56
N GLU A 74 -1.94 2.19 2.35
CA GLU A 74 -2.24 3.61 2.46
C GLU A 74 -1.48 4.39 1.38
N LEU A 75 -2.19 5.25 0.67
CA LEU A 75 -1.68 6.03 -0.45
C LEU A 75 -2.00 7.51 -0.21
N GLY A 76 -0.98 8.32 0.01
CA GLY A 76 -1.10 9.74 0.33
C GLY A 76 0.27 10.36 0.62
N PRO A 77 0.31 11.63 1.04
CA PRO A 77 1.55 12.32 1.39
C PRO A 77 2.34 11.64 2.51
N GLY A 78 3.66 11.54 2.34
CA GLY A 78 4.60 10.87 3.24
C GLY A 78 5.06 9.49 2.76
N LEU A 79 4.59 9.04 1.59
CA LEU A 79 4.94 7.74 1.00
C LEU A 79 6.31 7.76 0.33
N ILE A 80 6.69 8.86 -0.34
CA ILE A 80 7.85 8.92 -1.26
C ILE A 80 9.18 8.77 -0.53
N THR A 81 9.29 9.31 0.69
CA THR A 81 10.56 9.36 1.44
C THR A 81 10.73 8.20 2.41
N SER A 82 9.79 7.25 2.44
CA SER A 82 9.70 6.23 3.47
C SER A 82 10.19 4.86 2.99
N ILE A 83 10.83 4.10 3.88
CA ILE A 83 11.25 2.72 3.63
C ILE A 83 10.33 1.79 4.41
N TYR A 84 9.72 0.85 3.69
CA TYR A 84 8.69 -0.04 4.22
C TYR A 84 9.14 -1.50 4.26
N ASP A 85 8.57 -2.26 5.19
CA ASP A 85 8.60 -3.72 5.13
C ASP A 85 7.56 -4.27 4.11
N GLY A 86 7.46 -5.60 4.02
CA GLY A 86 6.58 -6.28 3.05
C GLY A 86 5.07 -6.04 3.22
N ILE A 87 4.64 -5.40 4.31
CA ILE A 87 3.23 -5.07 4.59
C ILE A 87 3.03 -3.57 4.86
N GLN A 88 3.93 -2.74 4.32
CA GLN A 88 3.86 -1.27 4.37
C GLN A 88 4.02 -0.65 5.77
N ARG A 89 4.75 -1.31 6.69
CA ARG A 89 5.13 -0.69 7.96
C ARG A 89 6.47 0.06 7.81
N PRO A 90 6.56 1.34 8.19
CA PRO A 90 7.79 2.11 8.07
C PRO A 90 8.87 1.58 9.02
N LEU A 91 10.04 1.22 8.47
CA LEU A 91 11.10 0.57 9.24
C LEU A 91 11.69 1.47 10.34
N ASP A 92 11.73 2.78 10.11
CA ASP A 92 12.21 3.76 11.09
C ASP A 92 11.29 3.81 12.33
N ASP A 93 9.97 3.71 12.14
CA ASP A 93 9.02 3.69 13.25
C ASP A 93 9.00 2.34 13.95
N ILE A 94 9.13 1.23 13.21
CA ILE A 94 9.33 -0.09 13.83
C ILE A 94 10.54 -0.05 14.76
N MET A 95 11.65 0.54 14.32
CA MET A 95 12.86 0.68 15.12
C MET A 95 12.63 1.52 16.39
N LYS A 96 11.95 2.67 16.26
CA LYS A 96 11.61 3.56 17.39
C LYS A 96 10.73 2.85 18.42
N VAL A 97 9.66 2.19 17.98
CA VAL A 97 8.72 1.47 18.86
C VAL A 97 9.36 0.23 19.48
N SER A 98 10.19 -0.47 18.72
CA SER A 98 10.88 -1.68 19.22
C SER A 98 11.98 -1.36 20.22
N GLY A 99 12.53 -0.14 20.22
CA GLY A 99 13.60 0.29 21.12
C GLY A 99 14.94 -0.41 20.85
N GLY A 100 15.17 -0.85 19.61
CA GLY A 100 16.39 -1.56 19.24
C GLY A 100 16.48 -1.89 17.75
N ASN A 101 17.59 -2.51 17.36
CA ASN A 101 17.93 -2.78 15.95
C ASN A 101 17.34 -4.09 15.39
N ASN A 102 16.53 -4.79 16.18
CA ASN A 102 15.93 -6.07 15.81
C ASN A 102 14.43 -5.89 15.56
N LEU A 103 13.90 -6.57 14.54
CA LEU A 103 12.47 -6.61 14.27
C LEU A 103 11.75 -7.42 15.36
N LYS A 104 10.87 -6.76 16.11
CA LYS A 104 9.94 -7.41 17.04
C LYS A 104 8.66 -7.79 16.31
N ARG A 105 8.02 -8.88 16.76
CA ARG A 105 6.78 -9.39 16.20
C ARG A 105 5.59 -8.63 16.77
N GLY A 106 4.50 -8.51 16.00
CA GLY A 106 3.27 -7.89 16.49
C GLY A 106 3.36 -6.37 16.67
N VAL A 107 4.39 -5.74 16.09
CA VAL A 107 4.52 -4.28 16.11
C VAL A 107 3.51 -3.69 15.13
N GLU A 108 2.66 -2.81 15.65
CA GLU A 108 1.64 -2.09 14.90
C GLU A 108 2.04 -0.61 14.80
N VAL A 109 2.32 -0.18 13.58
CA VAL A 109 2.64 1.22 13.25
C VAL A 109 1.85 1.61 11.99
N PRO A 110 1.29 2.83 11.92
CA PRO A 110 0.64 3.33 10.70
C PRO A 110 1.63 3.41 9.52
N SER A 111 1.13 3.21 8.31
CA SER A 111 1.96 3.30 7.09
C SER A 111 2.40 4.74 6.78
N LEU A 112 1.52 5.72 7.02
CA LEU A 112 1.81 7.14 6.88
C LEU A 112 1.84 7.82 8.24
N LYS A 113 2.73 8.81 8.39
CA LYS A 113 2.84 9.62 9.61
C LYS A 113 1.55 10.41 9.85
N ARG A 114 0.91 10.23 11.01
CA ARG A 114 -0.36 10.91 11.36
C ARG A 114 -0.16 12.30 11.96
N ASP A 115 1.05 12.58 12.41
CA ASP A 115 1.45 13.84 13.04
C ASP A 115 1.96 14.88 12.04
N LEU A 116 2.38 14.45 10.84
CA LEU A 116 2.84 15.36 9.80
C LEU A 116 1.67 16.11 9.15
N LYS A 117 1.85 17.42 9.02
CA LYS A 117 0.93 18.30 8.29
C LYS A 117 1.48 18.64 6.91
N TRP A 118 0.57 18.71 5.96
CA TRP A 118 0.83 18.97 4.56
C TRP A 118 0.01 20.16 4.10
N ASN A 119 0.64 21.09 3.38
CA ASN A 119 -0.07 22.21 2.79
C ASN A 119 -0.81 21.76 1.52
N PHE A 120 -2.13 21.65 1.62
CA PHE A 120 -3.03 21.30 0.53
C PHE A 120 -3.48 22.55 -0.22
N VAL A 121 -3.25 22.56 -1.53
CA VAL A 121 -3.64 23.63 -2.45
C VAL A 121 -4.76 23.10 -3.37
N PRO A 122 -6.01 23.52 -3.18
CA PRO A 122 -7.12 23.06 -4.00
C PRO A 122 -7.01 23.59 -5.43
N THR A 123 -7.29 22.72 -6.41
CA THR A 123 -7.44 23.06 -7.83
C THR A 123 -8.90 23.06 -8.27
N ALA A 124 -9.76 22.34 -7.56
CA ALA A 124 -11.22 22.33 -7.75
C ALA A 124 -11.93 23.30 -6.79
N LYS A 125 -13.22 23.54 -7.02
CA LYS A 125 -14.07 24.46 -6.25
C LYS A 125 -15.37 23.78 -5.80
N ALA A 126 -15.99 24.35 -4.78
CA ALA A 126 -17.35 23.94 -4.39
C ALA A 126 -18.32 24.18 -5.56
N GLY A 127 -19.15 23.18 -5.85
CA GLY A 127 -20.07 23.14 -6.99
C GLY A 127 -19.55 22.35 -8.20
N ASP A 128 -18.27 22.00 -8.25
CA ASP A 128 -17.73 21.21 -9.37
C ASP A 128 -18.23 19.75 -9.30
N GLU A 129 -18.61 19.19 -10.45
CA GLU A 129 -18.87 17.76 -10.60
C GLU A 129 -17.56 17.00 -10.74
N VAL A 130 -17.40 15.92 -9.97
CA VAL A 130 -16.19 15.10 -9.93
C VAL A 130 -16.50 13.62 -9.90
N GLU A 131 -15.59 12.84 -10.47
CA GLU A 131 -15.59 11.38 -10.44
C GLU A 131 -14.24 10.81 -9.99
N ALA A 132 -14.20 9.50 -9.77
CA ALA A 132 -13.01 8.79 -9.32
C ALA A 132 -11.80 9.06 -10.24
N GLY A 133 -10.70 9.55 -9.65
CA GLY A 133 -9.47 9.91 -10.36
C GLY A 133 -9.33 11.40 -10.70
N ASP A 134 -10.39 12.20 -10.56
CA ASP A 134 -10.30 13.65 -10.75
C ASP A 134 -9.44 14.29 -9.66
N ILE A 135 -8.60 15.25 -10.06
CA ILE A 135 -7.67 15.96 -9.17
C ILE A 135 -8.41 17.13 -8.52
N ILE A 136 -8.53 17.10 -7.20
CA ILE A 136 -9.16 18.18 -6.43
C ILE A 136 -8.15 19.19 -5.86
N GLY A 137 -6.88 18.81 -5.79
CA GLY A 137 -5.80 19.69 -5.39
C GLY A 137 -4.46 18.97 -5.32
N THR A 138 -3.45 19.65 -4.82
CA THR A 138 -2.08 19.16 -4.76
C THR A 138 -1.45 19.40 -3.38
N VAL A 139 -0.43 18.59 -3.09
CA VAL A 139 0.45 18.71 -1.92
C VAL A 139 1.88 18.62 -2.43
N GLN A 140 2.73 19.56 -2.03
CA GLN A 140 4.17 19.46 -2.31
C GLN A 140 4.81 18.50 -1.28
N GLU A 141 5.07 17.25 -1.67
CA GLU A 141 5.59 16.23 -0.74
C GLU A 141 7.10 16.34 -0.56
N THR A 142 7.84 16.59 -1.64
CA THR A 142 9.30 16.81 -1.61
C THR A 142 9.67 18.03 -2.44
N ALA A 143 10.95 18.41 -2.50
CA ALA A 143 11.39 19.53 -3.35
C ALA A 143 11.09 19.34 -4.85
N VAL A 144 10.90 18.11 -5.31
CA VAL A 144 10.68 17.78 -6.73
C VAL A 144 9.38 17.03 -7.01
N VAL A 145 8.75 16.45 -5.99
CA VAL A 145 7.50 15.69 -6.13
C VAL A 145 6.32 16.52 -5.62
N GLU A 146 5.47 16.91 -6.57
CA GLU A 146 4.11 17.37 -6.31
C GLU A 146 3.16 16.16 -6.35
N GLN A 147 2.45 15.91 -5.26
CA GLN A 147 1.46 14.86 -5.17
C GLN A 147 0.07 15.41 -5.47
N ARG A 148 -0.63 14.72 -6.39
CA ARG A 148 -2.00 15.06 -6.78
C ARG A 148 -2.99 14.30 -5.91
N ILE A 149 -3.86 15.05 -5.23
CA ILE A 149 -4.94 14.49 -4.42
C ILE A 149 -6.14 14.27 -5.33
N MET A 150 -6.52 13.01 -5.49
CA MET A 150 -7.56 12.58 -6.41
C MET A 150 -8.79 12.06 -5.67
N ILE A 151 -9.97 12.19 -6.26
CA ILE A 151 -11.20 11.57 -5.75
C ILE A 151 -11.02 10.05 -5.66
N PRO A 152 -11.26 9.44 -4.48
CA PRO A 152 -11.18 8.00 -4.31
C PRO A 152 -12.15 7.23 -5.20
N TYR A 153 -11.83 5.97 -5.49
CA TYR A 153 -12.69 5.12 -6.29
C TYR A 153 -14.04 4.86 -5.62
N GLY A 154 -15.11 4.89 -6.43
CA GLY A 154 -16.48 4.70 -5.96
C GLY A 154 -17.15 5.98 -5.42
N ILE A 155 -16.46 7.12 -5.46
CA ILE A 155 -17.04 8.43 -5.17
C ILE A 155 -17.29 9.16 -6.49
N GLN A 156 -18.52 9.64 -6.67
CA GLN A 156 -18.94 10.49 -7.77
C GLN A 156 -20.04 11.42 -7.28
N GLY A 157 -19.98 12.69 -7.65
CA GLY A 157 -20.97 13.68 -7.25
C GLY A 157 -20.46 15.10 -7.36
N THR A 158 -21.00 15.99 -6.54
CA THR A 158 -20.66 17.42 -6.55
C THR A 158 -19.88 17.78 -5.29
N ILE A 159 -18.80 18.55 -5.44
CA ILE A 159 -18.05 19.06 -4.29
C ILE A 159 -18.93 20.03 -3.51
N LYS A 160 -19.25 19.68 -2.27
CA LYS A 160 -20.02 20.52 -1.34
C LYS A 160 -19.13 21.55 -0.67
N GLU A 161 -17.96 21.11 -0.22
CA GLU A 161 -16.97 21.94 0.46
C GLU A 161 -15.57 21.45 0.10
N ILE A 162 -14.64 22.39 -0.07
CA ILE A 162 -13.21 22.10 -0.22
C ILE A 162 -12.42 23.17 0.53
N LYS A 163 -11.41 22.74 1.29
CA LYS A 163 -10.60 23.60 2.16
C LYS A 163 -9.19 23.73 1.60
N SER A 164 -8.49 24.80 1.96
CA SER A 164 -7.07 25.02 1.68
C SER A 164 -6.30 25.21 2.99
N GLY A 165 -5.04 24.80 3.04
CA GLY A 165 -4.17 25.00 4.20
C GLY A 165 -3.49 23.73 4.67
N GLU A 166 -3.07 23.70 5.94
CA GLU A 166 -2.31 22.59 6.51
C GLU A 166 -3.20 21.52 7.13
N PHE A 167 -3.05 20.29 6.64
CA PHE A 167 -3.85 19.13 7.05
C PHE A 167 -2.95 17.92 7.29
N THR A 168 -3.31 17.08 8.24
CA THR A 168 -2.76 15.72 8.35
C THR A 168 -3.38 14.82 7.29
N VAL A 169 -2.82 13.61 7.13
CA VAL A 169 -3.33 12.63 6.17
C VAL A 169 -4.75 12.13 6.47
N GLU A 170 -5.23 12.30 7.71
CA GLU A 170 -6.57 11.89 8.15
C GLU A 170 -7.59 13.03 8.17
N ASP A 171 -7.13 14.28 8.09
CA ASP A 171 -8.03 15.43 8.08
C ASP A 171 -8.85 15.51 6.78
N VAL A 172 -10.11 15.89 6.90
CA VAL A 172 -11.03 16.04 5.77
C VAL A 172 -10.74 17.35 5.04
N VAL A 173 -10.35 17.22 3.77
CA VAL A 173 -10.01 18.35 2.88
C VAL A 173 -11.14 18.72 1.93
N ALA A 174 -12.02 17.76 1.61
CA ALA A 174 -13.21 18.00 0.79
C ALA A 174 -14.38 17.10 1.20
N VAL A 175 -15.60 17.56 0.92
CA VAL A 175 -16.84 16.79 1.09
C VAL A 175 -17.54 16.73 -0.25
N VAL A 176 -17.89 15.52 -0.72
CA VAL A 176 -18.57 15.29 -1.99
C VAL A 176 -19.98 14.77 -1.71
N THR A 177 -21.00 15.46 -2.22
CA THR A 177 -22.38 14.99 -2.15
C THR A 177 -22.61 13.99 -3.26
N THR A 178 -22.77 12.72 -2.88
CA THR A 178 -23.06 11.61 -3.80
C THR A 178 -24.55 11.25 -3.74
N PRO A 179 -25.09 10.47 -4.69
CA PRO A 179 -26.46 9.95 -4.62
C PRO A 179 -26.75 9.11 -3.36
N SER A 180 -25.69 8.56 -2.73
CA SER A 180 -25.77 7.75 -1.51
C SER A 180 -25.59 8.55 -0.21
N GLY A 181 -25.43 9.86 -0.31
CA GLY A 181 -25.12 10.77 0.80
C GLY A 181 -23.75 11.43 0.68
N ASP A 182 -23.44 12.31 1.63
CA ASP A 182 -22.16 13.02 1.68
C ASP A 182 -21.01 12.06 2.02
N LYS A 183 -19.88 12.23 1.33
CA LYS A 183 -18.65 11.45 1.51
C LYS A 183 -17.46 12.38 1.76
N ASP A 184 -16.71 12.07 2.81
CA ASP A 184 -15.50 12.79 3.16
C ASP A 184 -14.32 12.32 2.31
N VAL A 185 -13.49 13.28 1.89
CA VAL A 185 -12.24 13.05 1.18
C VAL A 185 -11.10 13.63 2.01
N THR A 186 -10.12 12.79 2.32
CA THR A 186 -8.89 13.15 3.02
C THR A 186 -7.70 13.12 2.05
N LEU A 187 -6.50 13.46 2.53
CA LEU A 187 -5.28 13.36 1.72
C LEU A 187 -4.81 11.92 1.48
N MET A 188 -5.35 10.94 2.23
CA MET A 188 -4.98 9.53 2.15
C MET A 188 -6.15 8.66 1.69
N GLN A 189 -5.89 7.75 0.77
CA GLN A 189 -6.81 6.67 0.41
C GLN A 189 -6.21 5.30 0.77
N LYS A 190 -7.08 4.33 1.05
CA LYS A 190 -6.68 2.92 1.21
C LYS A 190 -7.02 2.15 -0.06
N TRP A 191 -6.12 1.26 -0.48
CA TRP A 191 -6.32 0.44 -1.69
C TRP A 191 -5.94 -1.02 -1.46
N PRO A 192 -6.81 -1.99 -1.79
CA PRO A 192 -6.50 -3.41 -1.66
C PRO A 192 -5.42 -3.84 -2.65
N VAL A 193 -4.34 -4.44 -2.16
CA VAL A 193 -3.13 -4.73 -2.98
C VAL A 193 -3.37 -5.79 -4.05
N ARG A 194 -4.35 -6.68 -3.85
CA ARG A 194 -4.71 -7.74 -4.80
C ARG A 194 -5.63 -7.26 -5.93
N LYS A 195 -6.13 -6.03 -5.87
CA LYS A 195 -6.97 -5.44 -6.91
C LYS A 195 -6.16 -4.39 -7.65
N GLY A 196 -5.95 -4.57 -8.96
CA GLY A 196 -5.31 -3.54 -9.79
C GLY A 196 -6.08 -2.22 -9.70
N ARG A 197 -5.37 -1.09 -9.59
CA ARG A 197 -5.99 0.24 -9.68
C ARG A 197 -6.63 0.41 -11.07
N PRO A 198 -7.87 0.94 -11.14
CA PRO A 198 -8.59 1.07 -12.40
C PRO A 198 -7.94 2.12 -13.30
N TYR A 199 -8.14 1.97 -14.60
CA TYR A 199 -7.72 2.89 -15.64
C TYR A 199 -8.78 2.93 -16.74
N LYS A 200 -8.83 4.04 -17.50
CA LYS A 200 -9.82 4.22 -18.57
C LYS A 200 -9.52 3.36 -19.79
N GLU A 201 -8.28 3.38 -20.24
CA GLU A 201 -7.83 2.64 -21.42
C GLU A 201 -6.36 2.21 -21.26
N LYS A 202 -6.00 1.04 -21.82
CA LYS A 202 -4.62 0.57 -21.88
C LYS A 202 -4.01 0.94 -23.23
N LEU A 203 -3.04 1.85 -23.22
CA LEU A 203 -2.34 2.29 -24.41
C LEU A 203 -1.12 1.38 -24.70
N PRO A 204 -0.77 1.14 -25.97
CA PRO A 204 0.46 0.45 -26.32
C PRO A 204 1.68 1.33 -25.99
N PRO A 205 2.74 0.77 -25.37
CA PRO A 205 3.92 1.55 -25.01
C PRO A 205 4.76 1.83 -26.27
N SER A 206 4.85 3.10 -26.67
CA SER A 206 5.57 3.55 -27.88
C SER A 206 6.80 4.40 -27.60
N MET A 207 6.88 5.02 -26.42
CA MET A 207 8.00 5.88 -26.01
C MET A 207 9.12 5.03 -25.37
N PRO A 208 10.39 5.16 -25.78
CA PRO A 208 11.49 4.48 -25.10
C PRO A 208 11.72 5.05 -23.70
N LEU A 209 12.05 4.18 -22.75
CA LEU A 209 12.58 4.54 -21.44
C LEU A 209 14.10 4.67 -21.58
N ILE A 210 14.63 5.89 -21.48
CA ILE A 210 16.07 6.12 -21.50
C ILE A 210 16.65 5.61 -20.18
N THR A 211 17.51 4.59 -20.25
CA THR A 211 18.11 3.95 -19.06
C THR A 211 19.51 4.47 -18.74
N GLY A 212 20.14 5.15 -19.69
CA GLY A 212 21.55 5.56 -19.62
C GLY A 212 22.54 4.42 -19.82
N GLN A 213 22.06 3.19 -20.02
CA GLN A 213 22.91 2.02 -20.23
C GLN A 213 22.98 1.73 -21.74
N ARG A 214 24.14 2.00 -22.35
CA ARG A 214 24.34 1.87 -23.81
C ARG A 214 23.84 0.56 -24.40
N VAL A 215 24.10 -0.56 -23.74
CA VAL A 215 23.68 -1.88 -24.22
C VAL A 215 22.15 -2.05 -24.21
N VAL A 216 21.48 -1.50 -23.20
CA VAL A 216 20.01 -1.56 -23.09
C VAL A 216 19.40 -0.60 -24.10
N ASP A 217 19.81 0.67 -24.08
CA ASP A 217 19.21 1.71 -24.93
C ASP A 217 19.42 1.45 -26.42
N MET A 218 20.54 0.82 -26.82
CA MET A 218 20.87 0.57 -28.23
C MET A 218 20.35 -0.77 -28.76
N PHE A 219 20.48 -1.86 -28.00
CA PHE A 219 20.22 -3.22 -28.51
C PHE A 219 18.96 -3.86 -27.91
N PHE A 220 18.57 -3.49 -26.69
CA PHE A 220 17.45 -4.09 -25.97
C PHE A 220 16.57 -3.01 -25.30
N PRO A 221 16.05 -2.03 -26.08
CA PRO A 221 15.36 -0.89 -25.51
C PRO A 221 14.08 -1.31 -24.80
N ILE A 222 13.82 -0.67 -23.65
CA ILE A 222 12.61 -0.86 -22.87
C ILE A 222 11.71 0.34 -23.16
N ALA A 223 10.42 0.13 -23.45
CA ALA A 223 9.48 1.24 -23.59
C ALA A 223 8.95 1.70 -22.21
N LYS A 224 8.58 2.98 -22.04
CA LYS A 224 7.86 3.46 -20.86
C LYS A 224 6.51 2.73 -20.78
N GLY A 225 6.28 2.02 -19.67
CA GLY A 225 5.14 1.10 -19.51
C GLY A 225 5.38 -0.33 -20.06
N GLY A 226 6.57 -0.59 -20.60
CA GLY A 226 7.02 -1.92 -20.99
C GLY A 226 7.48 -2.78 -19.81
N VAL A 227 7.71 -4.07 -20.08
CA VAL A 227 8.15 -5.05 -19.09
C VAL A 227 9.47 -5.66 -19.56
N ALA A 228 10.45 -5.71 -18.68
CA ALA A 228 11.74 -6.35 -18.93
C ALA A 228 12.08 -7.34 -17.82
N ALA A 229 12.73 -8.44 -18.19
CA ALA A 229 13.28 -9.41 -17.25
C ALA A 229 14.79 -9.46 -17.39
N VAL A 230 15.50 -9.50 -16.27
CA VAL A 230 16.96 -9.65 -16.23
C VAL A 230 17.32 -10.97 -15.53
N PRO A 231 17.16 -12.11 -16.22
CA PRO A 231 17.58 -13.39 -15.66
C PRO A 231 19.10 -13.47 -15.62
N GLY A 232 19.65 -14.15 -14.62
CA GLY A 232 21.09 -14.37 -14.52
C GLY A 232 21.50 -15.18 -13.30
N PRO A 233 22.66 -15.86 -13.34
CA PRO A 233 23.16 -16.65 -12.22
C PRO A 233 23.51 -15.77 -11.01
N PHE A 234 23.78 -16.40 -9.87
CA PHE A 234 24.28 -15.68 -8.70
C PHE A 234 25.58 -14.94 -9.04
N GLY A 235 25.75 -13.70 -8.56
CA GLY A 235 26.93 -12.88 -8.82
C GLY A 235 27.01 -12.24 -10.20
N SER A 236 26.02 -12.41 -11.09
CA SER A 236 26.06 -11.88 -12.46
C SER A 236 25.78 -10.38 -12.60
N GLY A 237 25.69 -9.64 -11.49
CA GLY A 237 25.43 -8.19 -11.51
C GLY A 237 23.96 -7.77 -11.68
N LYS A 238 22.98 -8.67 -11.41
CA LYS A 238 21.53 -8.33 -11.48
C LYS A 238 21.15 -7.10 -10.64
N THR A 239 21.65 -7.02 -9.41
CA THR A 239 21.40 -5.88 -8.52
C THR A 239 22.07 -4.60 -9.04
N VAL A 240 23.24 -4.73 -9.66
CA VAL A 240 23.97 -3.57 -10.22
C VAL A 240 23.16 -2.93 -11.34
N ILE A 241 22.63 -3.72 -12.28
CA ILE A 241 21.81 -3.18 -13.36
C ILE A 241 20.49 -2.60 -12.84
N GLN A 242 19.84 -3.22 -11.85
CA GLN A 242 18.65 -2.66 -11.20
C GLN A 242 18.93 -1.31 -10.52
N HIS A 243 20.06 -1.17 -9.82
CA HIS A 243 20.48 0.11 -9.22
C HIS A 243 20.78 1.17 -10.28
N GLN A 244 21.38 0.80 -11.41
CA GLN A 244 21.62 1.72 -12.52
C GLN A 244 20.31 2.21 -13.13
N LEU A 245 19.34 1.31 -13.31
CA LEU A 245 18.01 1.68 -13.76
C LEU A 245 17.31 2.60 -12.75
N ALA A 246 17.36 2.28 -11.46
CA ALA A 246 16.74 3.10 -10.43
C ALA A 246 17.33 4.52 -10.32
N LYS A 247 18.61 4.70 -10.66
CA LYS A 247 19.30 6.00 -10.58
C LYS A 247 19.18 6.85 -11.84
N TRP A 248 19.21 6.21 -13.01
CA TRP A 248 19.43 6.90 -14.28
C TRP A 248 18.27 6.78 -15.25
N ALA A 249 17.29 5.90 -14.99
CA ALA A 249 16.13 5.81 -15.85
C ALA A 249 15.34 7.12 -15.81
N GLU A 250 14.89 7.56 -16.99
CA GLU A 250 14.05 8.75 -17.15
C GLU A 250 12.61 8.47 -16.69
N ALA A 251 12.43 8.35 -15.38
CA ALA A 251 11.16 8.13 -14.69
C ALA A 251 11.00 9.15 -13.55
N ASP A 252 9.77 9.61 -13.32
CA ASP A 252 9.48 10.62 -12.29
C ASP A 252 9.61 10.03 -10.87
N ILE A 253 9.18 8.78 -10.69
CA ILE A 253 9.17 8.07 -9.41
C ILE A 253 9.65 6.64 -9.65
N VAL A 254 10.55 6.16 -8.78
CA VAL A 254 11.03 4.78 -8.78
C VAL A 254 10.54 4.08 -7.52
N VAL A 255 9.80 2.98 -7.70
CA VAL A 255 9.42 2.08 -6.61
C VAL A 255 10.35 0.87 -6.64
N TYR A 256 11.21 0.75 -5.63
CA TYR A 256 12.18 -0.34 -5.52
C TYR A 256 11.71 -1.37 -4.49
N ILE A 257 11.54 -2.63 -4.90
CA ILE A 257 11.06 -3.71 -4.04
C ILE A 257 12.15 -4.79 -3.93
N GLY A 258 12.82 -4.85 -2.79
CA GLY A 258 13.77 -5.91 -2.47
C GLY A 258 13.06 -7.14 -1.93
N CYS A 259 12.98 -8.22 -2.71
CA CYS A 259 12.31 -9.46 -2.31
C CYS A 259 13.34 -10.56 -2.02
N GLY A 260 13.64 -10.79 -0.74
CA GLY A 260 14.59 -11.86 -0.33
C GLY A 260 16.04 -11.63 -0.77
N GLU A 261 16.41 -10.37 -1.05
CA GLU A 261 17.75 -9.96 -1.46
C GLU A 261 18.58 -9.41 -0.27
N ARG A 262 19.85 -9.10 -0.52
CA ARG A 262 20.77 -8.47 0.46
C ARG A 262 20.84 -6.96 0.30
#